data_AF-A0A6A4GTP9-F1
#
_entry.id   AF-A0A6A4GTP9-F1
#
_cell.length_a   1.000
_cell.length_b   1.000
_cell.length_c   1.000
_cell.angle_alpha   90.00
_cell.angle_beta   90.00
_cell.angle_gamma   90.00
#
_symmetry.space_group_name_H-M   'P 1'
#
loop_
_entity.id
_entity.type
_entity.pdbx_description
1 polymer ?
#
loop_
_entity_poly.entity_id
_entity_poly.type
_entity_poly.pdbx_seq_one_letter_code
_entity_poly.pdbx_strand_id
1 'polypeptide(L)'
;MDGLSSPPRNIYAPFASEMDWRVAEWVVKDNVGHNSFDRFLHIPGVVEKLGLSYHNVRGLHQCIDSICPKAGDWKVRRLRFKDHPNEEFILCHRNILDVVKSLWGDPSLAQHLVYCPKSIFKDTEKKQ
;
A
#
# COMPACT_ATOMS: atom_id res chain seq x y z
N MET A 1 9.15 -28.12 -26.78
CA MET A 1 8.68 -27.86 -25.40
C MET A 1 9.32 -26.54 -25.02
N ASP A 2 8.59 -25.46 -25.25
CA ASP A 2 9.16 -24.11 -25.14
C ASP A 2 8.88 -23.62 -23.72
N GLY A 3 9.92 -23.66 -22.89
CA GLY A 3 9.89 -23.13 -21.54
C GLY A 3 9.76 -21.62 -21.60
N LEU A 4 8.52 -21.12 -21.51
CA LEU A 4 8.22 -19.73 -21.21
C LEU A 4 8.77 -19.43 -19.80
N SER A 5 10.02 -18.99 -19.72
CA SER A 5 10.55 -18.33 -18.54
C SER A 5 9.58 -17.22 -18.18
N SER A 6 8.92 -17.32 -17.03
CA SER A 6 8.08 -16.23 -16.54
C SER A 6 8.92 -14.94 -16.57
N PRO A 7 8.39 -13.83 -17.12
CA PRO A 7 9.14 -12.60 -17.19
C PRO A 7 9.64 -12.24 -15.78
N PRO A 8 10.86 -11.72 -15.65
CA PRO A 8 11.40 -11.33 -14.35
C PRO A 8 10.37 -10.43 -13.66
N ARG A 9 9.89 -10.86 -12.47
CA ARG A 9 8.96 -10.07 -11.68
C ARG A 9 9.65 -8.75 -11.39
N ASN A 10 9.12 -7.65 -11.91
CA ASN A 10 9.58 -6.33 -11.55
C ASN A 10 9.24 -6.09 -10.08
N ILE A 11 10.23 -6.28 -9.21
CA ILE A 11 10.09 -6.08 -7.77
C ILE A 11 9.86 -4.60 -7.39
N TYR A 12 10.11 -3.68 -8.34
CA TYR A 12 9.88 -2.26 -8.20
C TYR A 12 8.54 -1.82 -8.80
N ALA A 13 7.73 -2.73 -9.35
CA ALA A 13 6.40 -2.36 -9.85
C ALA A 13 5.61 -1.62 -8.75
N PRO A 14 4.92 -0.50 -9.08
CA PRO A 14 4.56 -0.02 -10.42
C PRO A 14 5.62 0.85 -11.12
N PHE A 15 6.76 1.11 -10.50
CA PHE A 15 7.86 1.86 -11.13
C PHE A 15 8.46 1.07 -12.29
N ALA A 16 8.91 1.80 -13.32
CA ALA A 16 9.46 1.23 -14.54
C ALA A 16 10.82 0.54 -14.32
N SER A 17 11.59 0.98 -13.32
CA SER A 17 12.91 0.46 -13.00
C SER A 17 13.30 0.71 -11.54
N GLU A 18 14.42 0.14 -11.11
CA GLU A 18 15.01 0.47 -9.81
C GLU A 18 15.37 1.96 -9.70
N MET A 19 15.91 2.56 -10.77
CA MET A 19 16.26 3.98 -10.79
C MET A 19 15.03 4.86 -10.56
N ASP A 20 13.95 4.56 -11.26
CA ASP A 20 12.66 5.22 -11.15
C ASP A 20 12.12 5.17 -9.71
N TRP A 21 12.18 3.98 -9.07
CA TRP A 21 11.80 3.82 -7.66
C TRP A 21 12.75 4.55 -6.69
N ARG A 22 14.07 4.52 -6.90
CA ARG A 22 15.05 5.16 -6.01
C ARG A 22 14.92 6.68 -6.00
N VAL A 23 14.64 7.29 -7.15
CA VAL A 23 14.39 8.75 -7.21
C VAL A 23 13.12 9.10 -6.44
N ALA A 24 12.04 8.33 -6.62
CA ALA A 24 10.82 8.50 -5.84
C ALA A 24 11.05 8.32 -4.32
N GLU A 25 11.80 7.29 -3.93
CA GLU A 25 12.12 7.02 -2.53
C GLU A 25 12.92 8.18 -1.90
N TRP A 26 13.91 8.72 -2.62
CA TRP A 26 14.71 9.85 -2.16
C TRP A 26 13.85 11.09 -1.91
N VAL A 27 12.95 11.43 -2.84
CA VAL A 27 12.02 12.58 -2.70
C VAL A 27 11.20 12.50 -1.42
N VAL A 28 10.68 11.30 -1.11
CA VAL A 28 9.87 11.06 0.08
C VAL A 28 10.73 11.11 1.35
N LYS A 29 11.91 10.46 1.35
CA LYS A 29 12.80 10.43 2.52
C LYS A 29 13.33 11.80 2.91
N ASP A 30 13.65 12.64 1.91
CA ASP A 30 14.23 13.97 2.13
C ASP A 30 13.17 15.08 2.24
N ASN A 31 11.88 14.72 2.20
CA ASN A 31 10.75 15.65 2.23
C ASN A 31 10.89 16.79 1.19
N VAL A 32 11.30 16.44 -0.02
CA VAL A 32 11.47 17.43 -1.09
C VAL A 32 10.11 18.04 -1.43
N GLY A 33 10.00 19.37 -1.33
CA GLY A 33 8.77 20.07 -1.63
C GLY A 33 8.33 19.87 -3.08
N HIS A 34 7.03 19.68 -3.31
CA HIS A 34 6.46 19.33 -4.62
C HIS A 34 6.91 20.28 -5.73
N ASN A 35 6.85 21.60 -5.49
CA ASN A 35 7.27 22.60 -6.48
C ASN A 35 8.77 22.52 -6.82
N SER A 36 9.62 22.10 -5.89
CA SER A 36 11.05 21.92 -6.14
C SER A 36 11.30 20.68 -6.98
N PHE A 37 10.59 19.59 -6.70
CA PHE A 37 10.71 18.37 -7.47
C PHE A 37 10.15 18.54 -8.89
N ASP A 38 9.01 19.22 -9.05
CA ASP A 38 8.48 19.56 -10.37
C ASP A 38 9.48 20.38 -11.19
N ARG A 39 10.11 21.40 -10.60
CA ARG A 39 11.15 22.19 -11.27
C ARG A 39 12.33 21.32 -11.71
N PHE A 40 12.74 20.35 -10.88
CA PHE A 40 13.79 19.39 -11.23
C PHE A 40 13.39 18.50 -12.41
N LEU A 41 12.17 17.97 -12.41
CA LEU A 41 11.66 17.11 -13.49
C LEU A 41 11.46 17.86 -14.82
N HIS A 42 11.21 19.18 -14.76
CA HIS A 42 11.10 20.03 -15.95
C HIS A 42 12.45 20.39 -16.59
N ILE A 43 13.59 20.07 -15.95
CA ILE A 43 14.91 20.27 -16.57
C ILE A 43 14.99 19.35 -17.80
N PRO A 44 15.21 19.90 -19.02
CA PRO A 44 15.23 19.10 -20.24
C PRO A 44 16.24 17.95 -20.17
N GLY A 45 15.80 16.74 -20.50
CA GLY A 45 16.63 15.54 -20.49
C GLY A 45 16.69 14.80 -19.15
N VAL A 46 16.17 15.34 -18.04
CA VAL A 46 16.22 14.67 -16.73
C VAL A 46 15.36 13.40 -16.73
N VAL A 47 14.09 13.52 -17.14
CA VAL A 47 13.15 12.39 -17.16
C VAL A 47 13.65 11.29 -18.09
N GLU A 48 14.13 11.65 -19.28
CA GLU A 48 14.60 10.69 -20.28
C GLU A 48 15.92 10.01 -19.86
N LYS A 49 16.89 10.77 -19.34
CA LYS A 49 18.20 10.20 -18.94
C LYS A 49 18.11 9.34 -17.68
N LEU A 50 17.19 9.66 -16.77
CA LEU A 50 16.96 8.85 -15.57
C LEU A 50 15.94 7.73 -15.80
N GLY A 51 15.22 7.75 -16.93
CA GLY A 51 14.21 6.74 -17.26
C GLY A 51 13.02 6.74 -16.30
N LEU A 52 12.58 7.93 -15.86
CA LEU A 52 11.49 8.07 -14.89
C LEU A 52 10.14 7.82 -15.54
N SER A 53 9.23 7.13 -14.85
CA SER A 53 7.87 6.87 -15.34
C SER A 53 6.93 8.07 -15.15
N TYR A 54 7.40 9.12 -14.49
CA TYR A 54 6.66 10.33 -14.15
C TYR A 54 7.43 11.59 -14.54
N HIS A 55 6.70 12.64 -14.93
CA HIS A 55 7.26 13.92 -15.35
C HIS A 55 6.90 15.07 -14.40
N ASN A 56 6.12 14.78 -13.36
CA ASN A 56 5.78 15.69 -12.26
C ASN A 56 5.41 14.88 -11.01
N VAL A 57 5.30 15.57 -9.88
CA VAL A 57 4.88 15.04 -8.58
C VAL A 57 3.51 14.37 -8.67
N ARG A 58 2.59 14.91 -9.48
CA ARG A 58 1.27 14.30 -9.68
C ARG A 58 1.37 12.91 -10.30
N GLY A 59 2.22 12.74 -11.30
CA GLY A 59 2.49 11.44 -11.94
C GLY A 59 3.15 10.47 -10.97
N LEU A 60 4.06 10.96 -10.11
CA LEU A 60 4.63 10.16 -9.04
C LEU A 60 3.54 9.67 -8.07
N HIS A 61 2.65 10.55 -7.60
CA HIS A 61 1.55 10.15 -6.73
C HIS A 61 0.59 9.17 -7.41
N GLN A 62 0.27 9.37 -8.69
CA GLN A 62 -0.55 8.41 -9.44
C GLN A 62 0.11 7.04 -9.54
N CYS A 63 1.44 6.99 -9.73
CA CYS A 63 2.19 5.75 -9.71
C CYS A 63 2.05 5.07 -8.33
N ILE A 64 2.23 5.82 -7.23
CA ILE A 64 2.06 5.30 -5.86
C ILE A 64 0.63 4.84 -5.60
N ASP A 65 -0.38 5.60 -6.03
CA ASP A 65 -1.80 5.31 -5.84
C ASP A 65 -2.24 4.05 -6.62
N SER A 66 -1.51 3.69 -7.68
CA SER A 66 -1.74 2.44 -8.42
C SER A 66 -1.30 1.19 -7.64
N ILE A 67 -0.52 1.35 -6.56
CA ILE A 67 -0.15 0.25 -5.67
C ILE A 67 -1.41 -0.22 -4.96
N CYS A 68 -1.90 -1.40 -5.35
CA CYS A 68 -3.06 -2.00 -4.67
C CYS A 68 -2.78 -2.11 -3.16
N PRO A 69 -3.66 -1.57 -2.30
CA PRO A 69 -3.52 -1.72 -0.87
C PRO A 69 -3.47 -3.20 -0.52
N LYS A 70 -2.39 -3.66 0.11
CA LYS A 70 -2.28 -5.06 0.53
C LYS A 70 -3.48 -5.47 1.39
N ALA A 71 -3.93 -4.59 2.28
CA ALA A 71 -4.93 -4.84 3.31
C ALA A 71 -6.37 -4.38 2.97
N GLY A 72 -6.72 -4.36 1.67
CA GLY A 72 -8.02 -3.89 1.19
C GLY A 72 -8.22 -2.37 1.26
N ASP A 73 -9.38 -1.91 0.79
CA ASP A 73 -9.64 -0.48 0.62
C ASP A 73 -9.89 0.25 1.95
N TRP A 74 -9.38 1.49 2.00
CA TRP A 74 -9.74 2.43 3.05
C TRP A 74 -11.20 2.85 2.93
N LYS A 75 -11.89 2.86 4.07
CA LYS A 75 -13.26 3.35 4.22
C LYS A 75 -13.25 4.52 5.19
N VAL A 76 -13.86 5.63 4.77
CA VAL A 76 -14.02 6.81 5.60
C VAL A 76 -15.49 6.91 6.02
N ARG A 77 -15.74 6.95 7.33
CA ARG A 77 -17.06 7.21 7.91
C ARG A 77 -17.01 8.52 8.67
N ARG A 78 -18.01 9.37 8.44
CA ARG A 78 -18.22 10.59 9.22
C ARG A 78 -19.23 10.28 10.32
N LEU A 79 -18.83 10.50 11.56
CA LEU A 79 -19.64 10.25 12.75
C LEU A 79 -20.03 11.60 13.36
N ARG A 80 -21.27 11.68 13.87
CA ARG A 80 -21.76 12.80 14.66
C ARG A 80 -22.40 12.23 15.91
N PHE A 81 -22.09 12.83 17.04
CA PHE A 81 -22.63 12.41 18.33
C PHE A 81 -23.66 13.42 18.83
N LYS A 82 -24.63 12.96 19.62
CA LYS A 82 -25.77 13.81 20.04
C LYS A 82 -25.36 14.91 21.02
N ASP A 83 -24.35 14.62 21.84
CA ASP A 83 -23.69 15.50 22.79
C ASP A 83 -22.80 16.55 22.11
N HIS A 84 -22.28 16.25 20.91
CA HIS A 84 -21.48 17.17 20.10
C HIS A 84 -22.07 17.35 18.68
N PRO A 85 -23.25 17.99 18.53
CA PRO A 85 -23.99 18.03 17.26
C PRO A 85 -23.29 18.86 16.17
N ASN A 86 -22.38 19.77 16.56
CA ASN A 86 -21.64 20.64 15.65
C ASN A 86 -20.27 20.07 15.25
N GLU A 87 -19.88 18.93 15.80
CA GLU A 87 -18.60 18.30 15.52
C GLU A 87 -18.78 17.09 14.62
N GLU A 88 -17.89 16.96 13.63
CA GLU A 88 -17.83 15.80 12.73
C GLU A 88 -16.52 15.05 12.96
N PHE A 89 -16.64 13.77 13.31
CA PHE A 89 -15.51 12.89 13.56
C PHE A 89 -15.28 11.98 12.36
N ILE A 90 -14.04 11.92 11.88
CA ILE A 90 -13.66 11.10 10.73
C ILE A 90 -13.07 9.78 11.23
N LEU A 91 -13.79 8.68 11.01
CA LEU A 91 -13.32 7.32 11.24
C LEU A 91 -12.81 6.71 9.93
N CYS A 92 -11.49 6.55 9.83
CA CYS A 92 -10.85 5.79 8.77
C CYS A 92 -10.66 4.33 9.21
N HIS A 93 -11.26 3.37 8.50
CA HIS A 93 -11.16 1.94 8.82
C HIS A 93 -11.03 1.09 7.55
N ARG A 94 -10.70 -0.19 7.70
CA ARG A 94 -10.60 -1.18 6.63
C ARG A 94 -11.44 -2.41 6.98
N ASN A 95 -11.74 -3.24 5.99
CA ASN A 95 -12.34 -4.55 6.25
C ASN A 95 -11.32 -5.45 6.96
N ILE A 96 -11.63 -5.85 8.19
CA ILE A 96 -10.76 -6.69 9.01
C ILE A 96 -10.39 -8.02 8.34
N LEU A 97 -11.29 -8.62 7.56
CA LEU A 97 -11.01 -9.89 6.89
C LEU A 97 -9.98 -9.71 5.77
N ASP A 98 -10.03 -8.59 5.05
CA ASP A 98 -9.06 -8.30 3.98
C ASP A 98 -7.68 -7.99 4.58
N VAL A 99 -7.65 -7.31 5.73
CA VAL A 99 -6.41 -7.09 6.50
C VAL A 99 -5.80 -8.42 6.98
N VAL A 100 -6.60 -9.32 7.56
CA VAL A 100 -6.10 -10.62 8.03
C VAL A 100 -5.58 -11.45 6.86
N LYS A 101 -6.33 -11.54 5.76
CA LYS A 101 -5.89 -12.24 4.54
C LYS A 101 -4.59 -11.67 3.99
N SER A 102 -4.45 -10.34 3.99
CA SER A 102 -3.22 -9.67 3.56
C SER A 102 -2.02 -10.02 4.42
N LEU A 103 -2.19 -10.02 5.75
CA LEU A 103 -1.09 -10.33 6.67
C LEU A 103 -0.65 -11.78 6.55
N TRP A 104 -1.62 -12.70 6.45
CA TRP A 104 -1.35 -14.13 6.35
C TRP A 104 -0.83 -14.55 4.97
N GLY A 105 -1.19 -13.79 3.92
CA GLY A 105 -0.76 -14.04 2.56
C GLY A 105 0.61 -13.43 2.20
N ASP A 106 1.20 -12.60 3.07
CA ASP A 106 2.50 -11.97 2.81
C ASP A 106 3.66 -12.88 3.24
N PRO A 107 4.47 -13.41 2.31
CA PRO A 107 5.58 -14.30 2.65
C PRO A 107 6.64 -13.63 3.54
N SER A 108 6.78 -12.30 3.50
CA SER A 108 7.72 -11.58 4.38
C SER A 108 7.32 -11.65 5.86
N LEU A 109 6.04 -11.91 6.13
CA LEU A 109 5.49 -12.05 7.48
C LEU A 109 5.38 -13.51 7.94
N ALA A 110 5.71 -14.48 7.08
CA ALA A 110 5.51 -15.90 7.36
C ALA A 110 6.24 -16.37 8.64
N GLN A 111 7.44 -15.85 8.90
CA GLN A 111 8.21 -16.15 10.12
C GLN A 111 7.56 -15.67 11.42
N HIS A 112 6.61 -14.74 11.33
CA HIS A 112 5.90 -14.16 12.48
C HIS A 112 4.53 -14.82 12.72
N LEU A 113 4.08 -15.73 11.84
CA LEU A 113 2.83 -16.46 12.01
C LEU A 113 3.01 -17.62 12.99
N VAL A 114 2.45 -17.48 14.19
CA VAL A 114 2.45 -18.53 15.22
C VAL A 114 1.14 -19.32 15.16
N TYR A 115 1.24 -20.63 14.97
CA TYR A 115 0.10 -21.54 15.02
C TYR A 115 0.09 -22.29 16.36
N CYS A 116 -0.97 -22.13 17.14
CA CYS A 116 -1.18 -22.87 18.38
C CYS A 116 -2.44 -23.74 18.28
N PRO A 117 -2.39 -25.01 18.73
CA PRO A 117 -3.57 -25.85 18.77
C PRO A 117 -4.61 -25.26 19.74
N LYS A 118 -5.85 -25.13 19.28
CA LYS A 118 -6.99 -24.68 20.10
C LYS A 118 -7.90 -25.87 20.39
N SER A 119 -8.01 -26.26 21.65
CA SER A 119 -9.05 -27.22 22.06
C SER A 119 -10.39 -26.49 22.15
N ILE A 120 -11.38 -26.96 21.39
CA ILE A 120 -12.76 -26.47 21.45
C ILE A 120 -13.58 -27.58 22.08
N PHE A 121 -13.87 -27.44 23.37
CA PHE A 121 -14.79 -28.34 24.07
C PHE A 121 -16.21 -27.95 23.67
N LYS A 122 -16.94 -28.88 23.04
CA LYS A 122 -18.39 -28.75 22.87
C LYS A 122 -19.03 -29.26 24.14
N ASP A 123 -19.73 -28.38 24.85
CA ASP A 123 -20.51 -28.80 26.00
C ASP A 123 -21.73 -29.58 25.51
N THR A 124 -21.84 -30.84 25.93
CA THR A 124 -22.98 -31.72 25.64
C THR A 124 -24.04 -31.66 26.74
N GLU A 125 -23.83 -30.89 27.82
CA GLU A 125 -24.76 -30.80 28.93
C GLU A 125 -25.81 -29.68 28.69
N LYS A 126 -26.84 -29.99 27.89
CA LYS A 126 -28.14 -29.36 28.13
C LYS A 126 -28.76 -30.01 29.36
N LYS A 127 -28.52 -29.44 30.54
CA LYS A 127 -29.38 -29.70 31.71
C LYS A 127 -30.75 -29.08 31.43
N GLN A 128 -31.72 -29.93 31.09
CA GLN A 128 -33.14 -29.64 31.19
C GLN A 128 -33.57 -29.59 32.66
#